data_AF-A0A3M8CPD1-F1
#
_entry.id   AF-A0A3M8CPD1-F1
#
_cell.length_a   1.000
_cell.length_b   1.000
_cell.length_c   1.000
_cell.angle_alpha   90.00
_cell.angle_beta   90.00
_cell.angle_gamma   90.00
#
_symmetry.space_group_name_H-M   'P 1'
#
loop_
_entity.id
_entity.type
_entity.pdbx_description
1 polymer ?
#
loop_
_entity_poly.entity_id
_entity_poly.type
_entity_poly.pdbx_seq_one_letter_code
_entity_poly.pdbx_strand_id
1 'polypeptide(L)'
;AMGSVIFAYTVPGLISGLLAGVLLDRFDRRKLMIADNVLRGLLFLLLVLLLASDRVWIGWVYLTVVCAGMLSPISTHGASVLLPQFVADKNLLTRANSLMEAQWQIVYLGGPALAGVLIAWIGESAVLLIDGCSFFICAFCFWKLRLQPVEVDGQEMVEEKKG
;
A
#
# COMPACT_ATOMS: atom_id res chain seq x y z
N ALA A 1 10.90 -16.71 14.99
CA ALA A 1 10.09 -16.88 13.76
C ALA A 1 9.48 -15.56 13.29
N MET A 2 8.71 -14.82 14.12
CA MET A 2 8.05 -13.58 13.65
C MET A 2 9.01 -12.43 13.33
N GLY A 3 10.09 -12.25 14.10
CA GLY A 3 11.06 -11.16 13.85
C GLY A 3 11.79 -11.27 12.50
N SER A 4 12.04 -12.48 11.99
CA SER A 4 12.68 -12.67 10.68
C SER A 4 11.75 -12.34 9.52
N VAL A 5 10.44 -12.60 9.67
CA VAL A 5 9.42 -12.21 8.68
C VAL A 5 9.28 -10.69 8.62
N ILE A 6 9.23 -10.02 9.78
CA ILE A 6 9.20 -8.56 9.85
C ILE A 6 10.46 -7.97 9.19
N PHE A 7 11.63 -8.52 9.50
CA PHE A 7 12.89 -8.09 8.88
C PHE A 7 12.87 -8.26 7.36
N ALA A 8 12.39 -9.41 6.87
CA ALA A 8 12.27 -9.72 5.45
C ALA A 8 11.25 -8.82 4.72
N TYR A 9 10.29 -8.24 5.43
CA TYR A 9 9.36 -7.25 4.87
C TYR A 9 9.97 -5.84 4.88
N THR A 10 10.49 -5.41 6.03
CA THR A 10 10.89 -4.02 6.29
C THR A 10 12.15 -3.62 5.55
N VAL A 11 13.18 -4.48 5.51
CA VAL A 11 14.47 -4.13 4.89
C VAL A 11 14.34 -3.89 3.38
N PRO A 12 13.69 -4.78 2.61
CA PRO A 12 13.48 -4.52 1.19
C PRO A 12 12.57 -3.31 0.95
N GLY A 13 11.57 -3.09 1.81
CA GLY A 13 10.72 -1.90 1.77
C GLY A 13 11.51 -0.60 1.97
N LEU A 14 12.45 -0.57 2.91
CA LEU A 14 13.31 0.59 3.14
C LEU A 14 14.18 0.90 1.92
N ILE A 15 14.82 -0.12 1.35
CA ILE A 15 15.70 0.02 0.18
C ILE A 15 14.91 0.50 -1.04
N SER A 16 13.75 -0.12 -1.29
CA SER A 16 12.88 0.22 -2.41
C SER A 16 12.20 1.59 -2.24
N GLY A 17 11.99 2.05 -0.99
CA GLY A 17 11.38 3.35 -0.72
C GLY A 17 12.17 4.52 -1.31
N LEU A 18 13.50 4.42 -1.31
CA LEU A 18 14.38 5.41 -1.96
C LEU A 18 14.13 5.49 -3.48
N LEU A 19 13.83 4.36 -4.12
CA LEU A 19 13.52 4.28 -5.54
C LEU A 19 12.05 4.66 -5.83
N ALA A 20 11.14 4.33 -4.91
CA ALA A 20 9.72 4.55 -5.06
C ALA A 20 9.38 6.04 -5.25
N GLY A 21 10.07 6.94 -4.54
CA GLY A 21 9.93 8.39 -4.75
C GLY A 21 10.25 8.80 -6.20
N VAL A 22 11.39 8.36 -6.72
CA VAL A 22 11.80 8.63 -8.11
C VAL A 22 10.80 8.05 -9.12
N LEU A 23 10.27 6.85 -8.86
CA LEU A 23 9.24 6.25 -9.72
C LEU A 23 7.94 7.06 -9.69
N LEU A 24 7.48 7.48 -8.50
CA LEU A 24 6.26 8.26 -8.31
C LEU A 24 6.35 9.69 -8.89
N ASP A 25 7.56 10.21 -9.07
CA ASP A 25 7.80 11.49 -9.72
C ASP A 25 7.89 11.36 -11.24
N ARG A 26 8.38 10.23 -11.76
CA ARG A 26 8.58 10.03 -13.21
C ARG A 26 7.40 9.40 -13.93
N PHE A 27 6.60 8.59 -13.25
CA PHE A 27 5.48 7.87 -13.85
C PHE A 27 4.15 8.35 -13.28
N ASP A 28 3.06 8.03 -14.01
CA ASP A 28 1.71 8.26 -13.53
C ASP A 28 1.47 7.48 -12.22
N ARG A 29 1.32 8.25 -11.14
CA ARG A 29 1.15 7.78 -9.76
C ARG A 29 0.00 6.79 -9.63
N ARG A 30 -1.12 7.05 -10.31
CA ARG A 30 -2.29 6.17 -10.29
C ARG A 30 -2.00 4.84 -10.99
N LYS A 31 -1.29 4.85 -12.12
CA LYS A 31 -0.89 3.62 -12.80
C LYS A 31 0.07 2.78 -11.93
N LEU A 32 1.02 3.44 -11.25
CA LEU A 32 1.93 2.76 -10.33
C LEU A 32 1.21 2.12 -9.14
N MET A 33 0.25 2.82 -8.53
CA MET A 33 -0.54 2.25 -7.42
C MET A 33 -1.41 1.07 -7.88
N ILE A 34 -2.04 1.17 -9.06
CA ILE A 34 -2.80 0.05 -9.63
C ILE A 34 -1.87 -1.14 -9.87
N ALA A 35 -0.69 -0.92 -10.47
CA ALA A 35 0.28 -1.97 -10.73
C ALA A 35 0.79 -2.65 -9.44
N ASP A 36 1.12 -1.86 -8.42
CA ASP A 36 1.53 -2.37 -7.09
C ASP A 36 0.43 -3.27 -6.48
N ASN A 37 -0.80 -2.77 -6.42
CA ASN A 37 -1.92 -3.52 -5.85
C ASN A 37 -2.21 -4.80 -6.65
N VAL A 38 -2.21 -4.74 -7.97
CA VAL A 38 -2.38 -5.95 -8.81
C VAL A 38 -1.26 -6.96 -8.57
N LEU A 39 0.00 -6.50 -8.51
CA LEU A 39 1.14 -7.39 -8.31
C LEU A 39 1.12 -8.04 -6.92
N ARG A 40 0.78 -7.30 -5.87
CA ARG A 40 0.54 -7.86 -4.54
C ARG A 40 -0.60 -8.87 -4.54
N GLY A 41 -1.74 -8.53 -5.12
CA GLY A 41 -2.87 -9.44 -5.22
C GLY A 41 -2.47 -10.77 -5.88
N LEU A 42 -1.71 -10.71 -6.97
CA LEU A 42 -1.19 -11.90 -7.65
C LEU A 42 -0.21 -12.70 -6.78
N LEU A 43 0.69 -12.05 -6.06
CA LEU A 43 1.63 -12.71 -5.14
C LEU A 43 0.89 -13.48 -4.04
N PHE A 44 -0.12 -12.86 -3.41
CA PHE A 44 -0.91 -13.51 -2.37
C PHE A 44 -1.79 -14.62 -2.92
N LEU A 45 -2.41 -14.45 -4.09
CA LEU A 45 -3.16 -15.53 -4.74
C LEU A 45 -2.26 -16.72 -5.10
N LEU A 46 -1.04 -16.47 -5.59
CA LEU A 46 -0.07 -17.53 -5.85
C LEU A 46 0.28 -18.28 -4.57
N LEU A 47 0.49 -17.55 -3.46
CA LEU A 47 0.76 -18.15 -2.16
C LEU A 47 -0.40 -19.03 -1.68
N VAL A 48 -1.65 -18.59 -1.87
CA VAL A 48 -2.85 -19.37 -1.55
C VAL A 48 -2.92 -20.66 -2.38
N LEU A 49 -2.62 -20.59 -3.68
CA LEU A 49 -2.61 -21.78 -4.55
C LEU A 49 -1.53 -22.79 -4.13
N LEU A 50 -0.36 -22.30 -3.72
CA LEU A 50 0.72 -23.13 -3.20
C LEU A 50 0.34 -23.79 -1.87
N LEU A 51 -0.36 -23.07 -0.99
CA LEU A 51 -0.88 -23.59 0.28
C LEU A 51 -1.91 -24.69 0.02
N ALA A 52 -2.87 -24.45 -0.88
CA ALA A 52 -3.90 -25.42 -1.23
C ALA A 52 -3.35 -26.70 -1.90
N SER A 53 -2.13 -26.64 -2.45
CA SER A 53 -1.47 -27.78 -3.09
C SER A 53 -0.58 -28.58 -2.13
N ASP A 54 -0.51 -28.21 -0.83
CA ASP A 54 0.44 -28.75 0.17
C ASP A 54 1.92 -28.69 -0.27
N ARG A 55 2.23 -27.81 -1.23
CA ARG A 55 3.58 -27.60 -1.78
C ARG A 55 4.24 -26.34 -1.23
N VAL A 56 3.62 -25.69 -0.24
CA VAL A 56 4.20 -24.49 0.37
C VAL A 56 5.47 -24.88 1.13
N TRP A 57 6.58 -24.37 0.63
CA TRP A 57 7.83 -24.30 1.36
C TRP A 57 7.96 -22.91 1.98
N ILE A 58 8.57 -22.82 3.17
CA ILE A 58 8.84 -21.56 3.88
C ILE A 58 9.49 -20.50 2.96
N GLY A 59 10.30 -20.94 1.98
CA GLY A 59 10.92 -20.05 1.00
C GLY A 59 9.92 -19.23 0.17
N TRP A 60 8.77 -19.80 -0.21
CA TRP A 60 7.73 -19.07 -0.95
C TRP A 60 7.05 -17.99 -0.11
N VAL A 61 6.89 -18.24 1.20
CA VAL A 61 6.38 -17.25 2.15
C VAL A 61 7.36 -16.08 2.24
N TYR A 62 8.66 -16.36 2.44
CA TYR A 62 9.68 -15.31 2.50
C TYR A 62 9.80 -14.53 1.19
N LEU A 63 9.75 -15.20 0.04
CA LEU A 63 9.77 -14.53 -1.27
C LEU A 63 8.58 -13.58 -1.41
N THR A 64 7.37 -14.05 -1.05
CA THR A 64 6.15 -13.23 -1.08
C THR A 64 6.27 -12.01 -0.19
N VAL A 65 6.76 -12.18 1.04
CA VAL A 65 6.94 -11.10 2.02
C VAL A 65 7.98 -10.08 1.53
N VAL A 66 9.10 -10.53 0.98
CA VAL A 66 10.15 -9.65 0.42
C VAL A 66 9.60 -8.84 -0.74
N CYS A 67 8.94 -9.49 -1.71
CA CYS A 67 8.34 -8.81 -2.85
C CYS A 67 7.25 -7.83 -2.42
N ALA A 68 6.37 -8.23 -1.50
CA ALA A 68 5.32 -7.37 -0.98
C ALA A 68 5.90 -6.12 -0.29
N GLY A 69 6.98 -6.31 0.49
CA GLY A 69 7.73 -5.24 1.14
C GLY A 69 8.39 -4.29 0.15
N MET A 70 9.04 -4.81 -0.91
CA MET A 70 9.63 -3.97 -1.97
C MET A 70 8.63 -3.08 -2.68
N LEU A 71 7.38 -3.54 -2.79
CA LEU A 71 6.35 -2.78 -3.45
C LEU A 71 5.67 -1.78 -2.48
N SER A 72 5.81 -1.97 -1.15
CA SER A 72 4.96 -1.27 -0.15
C SER A 72 5.10 0.24 -0.17
N PRO A 73 6.29 0.80 -0.40
CA PRO A 73 6.47 2.24 -0.48
C PRO A 73 5.64 2.89 -1.60
N ILE A 74 5.33 2.17 -2.69
CA ILE A 74 4.55 2.73 -3.80
C ILE A 74 3.13 3.09 -3.34
N SER A 75 2.47 2.19 -2.59
CA SER A 75 1.15 2.47 -2.04
C SER A 75 1.20 3.47 -0.88
N THR A 76 2.14 3.32 0.06
CA THR A 76 2.18 4.18 1.26
C THR A 76 2.56 5.62 0.91
N HIS A 77 3.56 5.85 0.06
CA HIS A 77 3.90 7.20 -0.40
C HIS A 77 2.93 7.72 -1.46
N GLY A 78 2.48 6.85 -2.38
CA GLY A 78 1.50 7.21 -3.39
C GLY A 78 0.22 7.78 -2.79
N ALA A 79 -0.31 7.13 -1.74
CA ALA A 79 -1.50 7.59 -1.03
C ALA A 79 -1.33 9.01 -0.44
N SER A 80 -0.22 9.27 0.26
CA SER A 80 0.06 10.58 0.87
C SER A 80 0.24 11.68 -0.18
N VAL A 81 0.77 11.33 -1.35
CA VAL A 81 0.99 12.26 -2.46
C VAL A 81 -0.30 12.55 -3.24
N LEU A 82 -1.22 11.59 -3.27
CA LEU A 82 -2.50 11.73 -3.95
C LEU A 82 -3.57 12.37 -3.06
N LEU A 83 -3.45 12.27 -1.73
CA LEU A 83 -4.40 12.85 -0.78
C LEU A 83 -4.73 14.34 -1.05
N PRO A 84 -3.74 15.22 -1.32
CA PRO A 84 -4.02 16.62 -1.63
C PRO A 84 -4.74 16.84 -2.95
N GLN A 85 -4.65 15.90 -3.89
CA GLN A 85 -5.36 15.97 -5.18
C GLN A 85 -6.85 15.61 -5.04
N PHE A 86 -7.24 14.99 -3.92
CA PHE A 86 -8.62 14.60 -3.64
C PHE A 86 -9.36 15.59 -2.75
N VAL A 87 -8.63 16.36 -1.95
CA VAL A 87 -9.19 17.25 -0.96
C VAL A 87 -8.98 18.68 -1.44
N ALA A 88 -9.97 19.18 -2.17
CA ALA A 88 -9.93 20.52 -2.78
C ALA A 88 -9.84 21.66 -1.73
N ASP A 89 -10.36 21.44 -0.52
CA ASP A 89 -10.29 22.41 0.58
C ASP A 89 -9.08 22.12 1.47
N LYS A 90 -8.12 23.06 1.51
CA LYS A 90 -6.93 22.95 2.37
C LYS A 90 -7.27 22.73 3.85
N ASN A 91 -8.42 23.21 4.33
CA ASN A 91 -8.87 23.00 5.72
C ASN A 91 -9.26 21.54 6.01
N LEU A 92 -9.69 20.79 4.98
CA LEU A 92 -10.04 19.38 5.10
C LEU A 92 -8.81 18.47 5.02
N LEU A 93 -7.65 18.96 4.55
CA LEU A 93 -6.42 18.17 4.48
C LEU A 93 -5.94 17.71 5.86
N THR A 94 -6.01 18.59 6.86
CA THR A 94 -5.65 18.25 8.25
C THR A 94 -6.54 17.12 8.76
N ARG A 95 -7.86 17.19 8.51
CA ARG A 95 -8.82 16.16 8.90
C ARG A 95 -8.57 14.83 8.15
N ALA A 96 -8.23 14.91 6.87
CA ALA A 96 -7.91 13.74 6.05
C ALA A 96 -6.63 13.03 6.53
N ASN A 97 -5.58 13.79 6.86
CA ASN A 97 -4.36 13.24 7.46
C ASN A 97 -4.64 12.60 8.82
N SER A 98 -5.40 13.26 9.70
CA SER A 98 -5.78 12.67 11.00
C SER A 98 -6.55 11.36 10.84
N LEU A 99 -7.39 11.24 9.81
CA LEU A 99 -8.12 10.01 9.52
C LEU A 99 -7.19 8.90 9.01
N MET A 100 -6.22 9.22 8.15
CA MET A 100 -5.21 8.25 7.71
C MET A 100 -4.35 7.74 8.88
N GLU A 101 -3.94 8.63 9.78
CA GLU A 101 -3.20 8.22 10.98
C GLU A 101 -4.05 7.34 11.90
N ALA A 102 -5.32 7.71 12.13
CA ALA A 102 -6.24 6.89 12.91
C ALA A 102 -6.44 5.50 12.29
N GLN A 103 -6.57 5.43 10.96
CA GLN A 103 -6.65 4.17 10.22
C GLN A 103 -5.41 3.30 10.48
N TRP A 104 -4.19 3.87 10.40
CA TRP A 104 -2.95 3.14 10.67
C TRP A 104 -2.93 2.56 12.08
N GLN A 105 -3.33 3.33 13.08
CA GLN A 105 -3.36 2.87 14.48
C GLN A 105 -4.37 1.73 14.66
N ILE A 106 -5.56 1.85 14.07
CA ILE A 106 -6.59 0.81 14.13
C ILE A 106 -6.09 -0.49 13.48
N VAL A 107 -5.47 -0.40 12.31
CA VAL A 107 -4.96 -1.58 11.60
C VAL A 107 -3.76 -2.19 12.33
N TYR A 108 -2.86 -1.37 12.87
CA TYR A 108 -1.66 -1.85 13.57
C TYR A 108 -2.02 -2.59 14.87
N LEU A 109 -2.98 -2.06 15.63
CA LEU A 109 -3.40 -2.67 16.89
C LEU A 109 -4.42 -3.80 16.68
N GLY A 110 -5.42 -3.58 15.83
CA GLY A 110 -6.55 -4.49 15.63
C GLY A 110 -6.30 -5.56 14.58
N GLY A 111 -5.46 -5.29 13.58
CA GLY A 111 -5.20 -6.18 12.45
C GLY A 111 -4.68 -7.56 12.87
N PRO A 112 -3.58 -7.67 13.67
CA PRO A 112 -3.05 -8.96 14.09
C PRO A 112 -4.04 -9.77 14.94
N ALA A 113 -4.78 -9.10 15.83
CA ALA A 113 -5.79 -9.76 16.67
C ALA A 113 -6.95 -10.30 15.82
N LEU A 114 -7.48 -9.49 14.90
CA LEU A 114 -8.55 -9.89 13.99
C LEU A 114 -8.09 -11.01 13.05
N ALA A 115 -6.88 -10.92 12.51
CA ALA A 115 -6.30 -11.94 11.65
C ALA A 115 -6.18 -13.27 12.40
N GLY A 116 -5.69 -13.27 13.65
CA GLY A 116 -5.59 -14.48 14.47
C GLY A 116 -6.95 -15.16 14.70
N VAL A 117 -7.99 -14.38 15.00
CA VAL A 117 -9.37 -14.89 15.17
C VAL A 117 -9.92 -15.45 13.85
N LEU A 118 -9.74 -14.74 12.74
CA LEU A 118 -10.19 -15.19 11.42
C LEU A 118 -9.49 -16.47 10.99
N ILE A 119 -8.16 -16.56 11.17
CA ILE A 119 -7.40 -17.77 10.85
C ILE A 119 -7.92 -18.96 11.67
N ALA A 120 -8.23 -18.77 12.95
CA ALA A 120 -8.78 -19.82 13.78
C ALA A 120 -10.20 -20.29 13.36
N TRP A 121 -10.99 -19.41 12.72
CA TRP A 121 -12.38 -19.70 12.32
C TRP A 121 -12.51 -20.26 10.90
N ILE A 122 -11.83 -19.64 9.94
CA ILE A 122 -11.97 -19.94 8.50
C ILE A 122 -10.68 -20.49 7.86
N GLY A 123 -9.59 -20.60 8.64
CA GLY A 123 -8.30 -21.12 8.17
C GLY A 123 -7.43 -20.07 7.48
N GLU A 124 -6.12 -20.33 7.44
CA GLU A 124 -5.12 -19.44 6.85
C GLU A 124 -5.32 -19.21 5.35
N SER A 125 -5.73 -20.24 4.60
CA SER A 125 -5.92 -20.13 3.16
C SER A 125 -7.07 -19.18 2.79
N ALA A 126 -8.17 -19.23 3.55
CA ALA A 126 -9.30 -18.35 3.32
C ALA A 126 -8.96 -16.89 3.68
N VAL A 127 -8.24 -16.67 4.79
CA VAL A 127 -7.80 -15.33 5.19
C VAL A 127 -6.84 -14.74 4.16
N LEU A 128 -5.86 -15.51 3.69
CA LEU A 128 -4.92 -15.06 2.66
C LEU A 128 -5.61 -14.82 1.31
N LEU A 129 -6.67 -15.56 0.98
CA LEU A 129 -7.47 -15.32 -0.22
C LEU A 129 -8.24 -14.00 -0.11
N ILE A 130 -8.85 -13.73 1.05
CA ILE A 130 -9.53 -12.46 1.33
C ILE A 130 -8.53 -11.30 1.22
N ASP A 131 -7.34 -11.44 1.79
CA ASP A 131 -6.27 -10.43 1.71
C ASP A 131 -5.83 -10.19 0.26
N GLY A 132 -5.55 -11.25 -0.50
CA GLY A 132 -5.21 -11.19 -1.91
C GLY A 132 -6.29 -10.49 -2.76
N CYS A 133 -7.57 -10.84 -2.53
CA CYS A 133 -8.71 -10.20 -3.18
C CYS A 133 -8.84 -8.70 -2.84
N SER A 134 -8.53 -8.32 -1.61
CA SER A 134 -8.60 -6.92 -1.15
C SER A 134 -7.69 -6.00 -1.96
N PHE A 135 -6.51 -6.49 -2.37
CA PHE A 135 -5.64 -5.73 -3.25
C PHE A 135 -6.24 -5.47 -4.64
N PHE A 136 -6.97 -6.42 -5.23
CA PHE A 136 -7.66 -6.19 -6.51
C PHE A 136 -8.81 -5.20 -6.36
N ILE A 137 -9.53 -5.22 -5.23
CA ILE A 137 -10.55 -4.24 -4.91
C ILE A 137 -9.92 -2.84 -4.81
N CYS A 138 -8.79 -2.70 -4.12
CA CYS A 138 -8.03 -1.45 -4.05
C CYS A 138 -7.59 -0.96 -5.45
N ALA A 139 -7.04 -1.84 -6.27
CA ALA A 139 -6.65 -1.52 -7.65
C ALA A 139 -7.85 -1.03 -8.48
N PHE A 140 -9.01 -1.67 -8.35
CA PHE A 140 -10.24 -1.27 -9.02
C PHE A 140 -10.74 0.10 -8.54
N CYS A 141 -10.69 0.37 -7.23
CA CYS A 141 -11.02 1.67 -6.67
C CYS A 141 -10.13 2.79 -7.25
N PHE A 142 -8.81 2.58 -7.29
CA PHE A 142 -7.90 3.54 -7.93
C PHE A 142 -8.17 3.69 -9.43
N TRP A 143 -8.56 2.63 -10.12
CA TRP A 143 -8.95 2.69 -11.52
C TRP A 143 -10.26 3.47 -11.75
N LYS A 144 -11.21 3.46 -10.83
CA LYS A 144 -12.43 4.28 -10.94
C LYS A 144 -12.20 5.74 -10.57
N LEU A 145 -11.16 6.03 -9.80
CA LEU A 145 -10.83 7.37 -9.36
C LEU A 145 -10.44 8.29 -10.54
N ARG A 146 -11.01 9.50 -10.54
CA ARG A 146 -10.63 10.60 -11.45
C ARG A 146 -9.71 11.54 -10.69
N LEU A 147 -8.47 11.67 -11.17
CA LEU A 147 -7.51 12.62 -10.62
C LEU A 147 -7.84 14.02 -11.15
N GLN A 148 -7.95 14.99 -10.25
CA GLN A 148 -7.89 16.40 -10.62
C GLN A 148 -6.43 16.84 -10.56
N PRO A 149 -5.87 17.45 -11.61
CA PRO A 149 -4.53 18.00 -11.56
C PRO A 149 -4.47 19.03 -10.43
N VAL A 150 -3.55 18.84 -9.47
CA VAL A 150 -3.22 19.92 -8.53
C VAL A 150 -2.39 20.93 -9.30
N GLU A 151 -2.96 22.10 -9.55
CA GLU A 151 -2.23 23.28 -9.97
C GLU A 151 -1.18 23.54 -8.86
N VAL A 152 0.08 23.22 -9.14
CA VAL A 152 1.17 23.59 -8.24
C VAL A 152 1.24 25.11 -8.31
N ASP A 153 0.77 25.77 -7.24
CA ASP A 153 0.88 27.21 -7.09
C ASP A 153 2.36 27.60 -6.97
N GLY A 154 3.00 27.71 -8.13
CA GLY A 154 4.33 28.25 -8.31
C GLY A 154 4.30 29.75 -8.56
N GLN A 155 3.18 30.45 -8.31
CA GLN A 155 3.05 31.87 -8.61
C GLN A 155 3.21 32.77 -7.36
N GLU A 156 2.94 32.28 -6.14
CA GLU A 156 3.15 33.09 -4.91
C GLU A 156 4.63 33.45 -4.64
N MET A 157 5.62 32.64 -5.05
CA MET A 157 7.04 32.95 -4.81
C MET A 157 7.65 34.00 -5.76
N VAL A 158 6.96 34.42 -6.83
CA VAL A 158 7.48 35.43 -7.77
C VAL A 158 7.00 36.85 -7.41
N GLU A 159 5.86 36.99 -6.72
CA GLU A 159 5.37 38.31 -6.28
C GLU A 159 6.06 38.80 -5.00
N GLU A 160 6.41 37.93 -4.05
CA GLU A 160 7.08 38.35 -2.80
C GLU A 160 8.53 38.85 -3.03
N LYS A 161 9.14 38.55 -4.18
CA LYS A 161 10.43 39.12 -4.58
C LYS A 161 10.33 40.44 -5.37
N LYS A 162 9.13 40.93 -5.64
CA LYS A 162 8.88 42.15 -6.42
C LYS A 162 8.18 43.28 -5.65
N GLY A 163 7.76 43.06 -4.41
CA GLY A 163 7.26 44.10 -3.49
C GLY A 163 8.36 44.59 -2.56
#